data_AF-A0A9N8RXP5-F1
#
_entry.id   AF-A0A9N8RXP5-F1
#
_cell.length_a   1.000
_cell.length_b   1.000
_cell.length_c   1.000
_cell.angle_alpha   90.00
_cell.angle_beta   90.00
_cell.angle_gamma   90.00
#
_symmetry.space_group_name_H-M   'P 1'
#
loop_
_entity.id
_entity.type
_entity.pdbx_description
1 polymer ?
#
loop_
_entity_poly.entity_id
_entity_poly.type
_entity_poly.pdbx_seq_one_letter_code
_entity_poly.pdbx_strand_id
1 'polypeptide(L)'
;MPIVVVLFALIALVYGAVQAFHFLSRQFGFGVATGVAVVVVIALLLAIAWWWRRRREVAANVRDGDWTHELKGEWGEVKLAAAKRFMTVRTGDAVGEFIFADLVAAEAVPGAGGWQVALTVRNARQPVWHLPMQSERQARQWARIFALAAAQRLPV
;
A
#
# COMPACT_ATOMS: atom_id res chain seq x y z
N MET A 1 -16.57 3.08 19.91
CA MET A 1 -15.97 4.23 20.64
C MET A 1 -14.46 4.41 20.34
N PRO A 2 -14.01 4.56 19.07
CA PRO A 2 -12.58 4.82 18.76
C PRO A 2 -12.21 6.32 18.75
N ILE A 3 -13.18 7.21 18.47
CA ILE A 3 -12.94 8.65 18.30
C ILE A 3 -12.48 9.31 19.61
N VAL A 4 -13.08 8.95 20.74
CA VAL A 4 -12.73 9.50 22.06
C VAL A 4 -11.30 9.13 22.46
N VAL A 5 -10.86 7.90 22.16
CA VAL A 5 -9.48 7.45 22.43
C VAL A 5 -8.47 8.24 21.61
N VAL A 6 -8.75 8.49 20.33
CA VAL A 6 -7.91 9.32 19.46
C VAL A 6 -7.82 10.75 20.00
N LEU A 7 -8.93 11.31 20.50
CA LEU A 7 -8.96 12.65 21.06
C LEU A 7 -8.08 12.76 22.32
N PHE A 8 -8.19 11.82 23.26
CA PHE A 8 -7.34 11.81 24.46
C PHE A 8 -5.86 11.63 24.12
N ALA A 9 -5.54 10.76 23.16
CA ALA A 9 -4.17 10.59 22.69
C ALA A 9 -3.61 11.90 22.08
N LEU A 10 -4.42 12.63 21.31
CA LEU A 10 -4.06 13.92 20.75
C LEU A 10 -3.78 14.96 21.84
N ILE A 11 -4.64 15.04 22.86
CA ILE A 11 -4.48 15.98 23.98
C ILE A 11 -3.20 15.66 24.76
N ALA A 12 -2.94 14.38 25.07
CA ALA A 12 -1.73 13.96 25.76
C ALA A 12 -0.46 14.26 24.94
N LEU A 13 -0.50 14.05 23.63
CA LEU A 13 0.59 14.39 22.72
C LEU A 13 0.90 15.89 22.73
N VAL A 14 -0.13 16.74 22.61
CA VAL A 14 0.02 18.20 22.62
C VAL A 14 0.58 18.66 23.97
N TYR A 15 0.03 18.14 25.07
CA TYR A 15 0.49 18.48 26.41
C TYR A 15 1.96 18.08 26.63
N GLY A 16 2.34 16.86 26.25
CA GLY A 16 3.72 16.39 26.31
C GLY A 16 4.68 17.24 25.46
N ALA A 17 4.25 17.66 24.27
CA ALA A 17 5.03 18.53 23.40
C ALA A 17 5.25 19.92 24.01
N VAL A 18 4.21 20.51 24.62
CA VAL A 18 4.31 21.79 25.33
C VAL A 18 5.24 21.68 26.53
N GLN A 19 5.13 20.61 27.31
CA GLN A 19 5.97 20.39 28.48
C GLN A 19 7.44 20.18 28.10
N ALA A 20 7.70 19.41 27.03
CA ALA A 20 9.03 19.21 26.49
C ALA A 20 9.62 20.52 25.94
N PHE A 21 8.82 21.34 25.24
CA PHE A 21 9.26 22.65 24.77
C PHE A 21 9.64 23.57 25.93
N HIS A 22 8.82 23.62 26.98
CA HIS A 22 9.13 24.41 28.16
C HIS A 22 10.39 23.91 28.87
N PHE A 23 10.56 22.60 29.01
CA PHE A 23 11.77 22.00 29.58
C PHE A 23 13.02 22.38 28.78
N LEU A 24 12.99 22.20 27.45
CA LEU A 24 14.09 22.60 26.56
C LEU A 24 14.35 24.11 26.62
N SER A 25 13.31 24.94 26.67
CA SER A 25 13.46 26.39 26.71
C SER A 25 14.13 26.88 28.00
N ARG A 26 13.85 26.24 29.14
CA ARG A 26 14.47 26.57 30.42
C ARG A 26 15.94 26.16 30.47
N GLN A 27 16.30 25.08 29.80
CA GLN A 27 17.61 24.46 29.94
C GLN A 27 18.60 24.90 28.86
N PHE A 28 18.13 25.18 27.64
CA PHE A 28 18.96 25.51 26.48
C PHE A 28 18.59 26.84 25.82
N GLY A 29 17.59 27.55 26.36
CA GLY A 29 17.11 28.82 25.82
C GLY A 29 16.13 28.68 24.65
N PHE A 30 15.48 29.79 24.31
CA PHE A 30 14.37 29.82 23.36
C PHE A 30 14.76 29.43 21.92
N GLY A 31 15.97 29.79 21.48
CA GLY A 31 16.45 29.48 20.13
C GLY A 31 16.57 27.97 19.88
N VAL A 32 17.13 27.23 20.84
CA VAL A 32 17.28 25.76 20.73
C VAL A 32 15.92 25.07 20.78
N ALA A 33 15.03 25.50 21.67
CA ALA A 33 13.67 24.95 21.76
C ALA A 33 12.89 25.14 20.44
N THR A 34 13.00 26.31 19.81
CA THR A 34 12.36 26.60 18.52
C THR A 34 12.94 25.74 17.40
N GLY A 35 14.27 25.59 17.34
CA GLY A 35 14.92 24.72 16.36
C GLY A 35 14.46 23.28 16.45
N VAL A 36 14.39 22.72 17.66
CA VAL A 36 13.90 21.35 17.88
C VAL A 36 12.44 21.21 17.48
N ALA A 37 11.58 22.17 17.82
CA ALA A 37 10.18 22.14 17.42
C ALA A 37 10.00 22.09 15.89
N VAL A 38 10.76 22.90 15.15
CA VAL A 38 10.74 22.90 13.68
C VAL A 38 11.18 21.54 13.11
N VAL A 39 12.26 20.96 13.63
CA VAL A 39 12.75 19.64 13.19
C VAL A 39 11.71 18.56 13.43
N VAL A 40 11.05 18.54 14.60
CA VAL A 40 9.99 17.57 14.93
C VAL A 40 8.81 17.71 13.97
N VAL A 41 8.37 18.95 13.68
CA VAL A 41 7.28 19.18 12.72
C VAL A 41 7.64 18.67 11.33
N ILE A 42 8.85 18.95 10.84
CA ILE A 42 9.33 18.46 9.55
C ILE A 42 9.36 16.92 9.54
N ALA A 43 9.89 16.29 10.59
CA ALA A 43 9.95 14.83 10.70
C ALA A 43 8.55 14.20 10.68
N LEU A 44 7.57 14.80 11.37
CA LEU A 44 6.19 14.35 11.37
C LEU A 44 5.56 14.48 9.98
N LEU A 45 5.76 15.62 9.29
CA LEU A 45 5.25 15.81 7.93
C LEU A 45 5.83 14.80 6.95
N LEU A 46 7.14 14.51 7.04
CA LEU A 46 7.79 13.48 6.24
C LEU A 46 7.24 12.08 6.55
N ALA A 47 7.04 11.75 7.82
CA ALA A 47 6.46 10.47 8.24
C ALA A 47 5.02 10.30 7.72
N ILE A 48 4.19 11.34 7.82
CA ILE A 48 2.82 11.35 7.28
C ILE A 48 2.84 11.21 5.76
N ALA A 49 3.67 11.98 5.06
CA ALA A 49 3.78 11.91 3.60
C ALA A 49 4.23 10.52 3.12
N TRP A 50 5.21 9.92 3.81
CA TRP A 50 5.67 8.56 3.53
C TRP A 50 4.58 7.53 3.79
N TRP A 51 3.87 7.63 4.92
CA TRP A 51 2.73 6.76 5.23
C TRP A 51 1.62 6.88 4.18
N TRP A 52 1.32 8.09 3.74
CA TRP A 52 0.28 8.34 2.76
C TRP A 52 0.64 7.83 1.37
N ARG A 53 1.90 7.96 0.95
CA ARG A 53 2.42 7.32 -0.27
C ARG A 53 2.28 5.80 -0.20
N ARG A 54 2.67 5.20 0.92
CA ARG A 54 2.57 3.75 1.14
C ARG A 54 1.13 3.25 1.13
N ARG A 55 0.18 4.05 1.61
CA ARG A 55 -1.26 3.76 1.53
C ARG A 55 -1.80 3.93 0.11
N ARG A 56 -1.43 5.00 -0.60
CA ARG A 56 -1.87 5.24 -2.00
C ARG A 56 -1.40 4.17 -2.96
N GLU A 57 -0.21 3.60 -2.75
CA GLU A 57 0.30 2.51 -3.58
C GLU A 57 -0.57 1.24 -3.51
N VAL A 58 -1.39 1.10 -2.47
CA VAL A 58 -2.30 -0.04 -2.25
C VAL A 58 -3.78 0.41 -2.32
N ALA A 59 -4.03 1.68 -2.64
CA ALA A 59 -5.38 2.18 -2.71
C ALA A 59 -6.06 1.69 -3.99
N ALA A 60 -7.37 1.45 -3.89
CA ALA A 60 -8.21 1.09 -5.01
C ALA A 60 -7.95 2.04 -6.21
N ASN A 61 -7.49 1.48 -7.33
CA ASN A 61 -7.21 2.23 -8.54
C ASN A 61 -8.49 2.56 -9.31
N VAL A 62 -9.55 1.77 -9.09
CA VAL A 62 -10.84 1.91 -9.76
C VAL A 62 -11.95 1.72 -8.73
N ARG A 63 -13.10 2.36 -8.95
CA ARG A 63 -14.34 2.18 -8.18
C ARG A 63 -15.49 1.89 -9.15
N ASP A 64 -15.32 0.83 -9.92
CA ASP A 64 -16.30 0.41 -10.94
C ASP A 64 -17.04 -0.83 -10.43
N GLY A 65 -18.25 -0.61 -9.92
CA GLY A 65 -19.03 -1.63 -9.23
C GLY A 65 -18.27 -2.23 -8.04
N ASP A 66 -18.07 -3.55 -8.07
CA ASP A 66 -17.35 -4.31 -7.03
C ASP A 66 -15.83 -4.35 -7.22
N TRP A 67 -15.33 -3.82 -8.34
CA TRP A 67 -13.91 -3.86 -8.67
C TRP A 67 -13.17 -2.70 -8.03
N THR A 68 -12.11 -3.05 -7.29
CA THR A 68 -11.29 -2.10 -6.52
C THR A 68 -9.97 -1.80 -7.21
N HIS A 69 -9.39 -2.78 -7.90
CA HIS A 69 -8.13 -2.60 -8.60
C HIS A 69 -8.27 -3.17 -10.00
N GLU A 70 -7.86 -2.39 -10.99
CA GLU A 70 -7.84 -2.81 -12.38
C GLU A 70 -6.50 -2.40 -13.00
N LEU A 71 -5.92 -3.33 -13.75
CA LEU A 71 -4.79 -3.11 -14.64
C LEU A 71 -5.19 -3.58 -16.03
N LYS A 72 -5.07 -2.70 -17.01
CA LYS A 72 -5.21 -3.04 -18.42
C LYS A 72 -3.90 -2.74 -19.14
N GLY A 73 -3.47 -3.66 -19.98
CA GLY A 73 -2.34 -3.49 -20.87
C GLY A 73 -2.58 -4.22 -22.19
N GLU A 74 -1.70 -4.04 -23.16
CA GLU A 74 -1.82 -4.73 -24.46
C GLU A 74 -1.74 -6.26 -24.31
N TRP A 75 -1.13 -6.75 -23.23
CA TRP A 75 -1.04 -8.17 -22.89
C TRP A 75 -2.32 -8.76 -22.28
N GLY A 76 -3.25 -7.92 -21.83
CA GLY A 76 -4.48 -8.37 -21.18
C GLY A 76 -4.97 -7.47 -20.04
N GLU A 77 -5.72 -8.05 -19.12
CA GLU A 77 -6.30 -7.32 -17.99
C GLU A 77 -6.27 -8.12 -16.69
N VAL A 78 -6.12 -7.42 -15.56
CA VAL A 78 -6.27 -7.99 -14.23
C VAL A 78 -7.20 -7.12 -13.41
N LYS A 79 -8.20 -7.74 -12.81
CA LYS A 79 -9.20 -7.09 -11.97
C LYS A 79 -9.23 -7.75 -10.60
N LEU A 80 -9.20 -6.96 -9.53
CA LEU A 80 -9.39 -7.43 -8.16
C LEU A 80 -10.59 -6.73 -7.52
N ALA A 81 -11.48 -7.53 -6.94
CA ALA A 81 -12.57 -7.10 -6.10
C ALA A 81 -12.20 -7.38 -4.64
N ALA A 82 -11.62 -6.40 -3.94
CA ALA A 82 -11.19 -6.55 -2.55
C ALA A 82 -12.36 -6.95 -1.63
N ALA A 83 -13.54 -6.33 -1.85
CA ALA A 83 -14.75 -6.60 -1.08
C ALA A 83 -15.21 -8.06 -1.20
N LYS A 84 -15.12 -8.63 -2.40
CA LYS A 84 -15.54 -10.02 -2.70
C LYS A 84 -14.39 -11.03 -2.60
N ARG A 85 -13.17 -10.58 -2.30
CA ARG A 85 -11.94 -11.40 -2.25
C ARG A 85 -11.72 -12.22 -3.52
N PHE A 86 -12.03 -11.61 -4.65
CA PHE A 86 -12.05 -12.25 -5.96
C PHE A 86 -11.14 -11.52 -6.92
N MET A 87 -10.53 -12.27 -7.85
CA MET A 87 -9.64 -11.75 -8.85
C MET A 87 -9.89 -12.46 -10.18
N THR A 88 -9.85 -11.68 -11.26
CA THR A 88 -9.82 -12.20 -12.62
C THR A 88 -8.53 -11.74 -13.28
N VAL A 89 -7.83 -12.68 -13.90
CA VAL A 89 -6.64 -12.45 -14.71
C VAL A 89 -6.96 -12.90 -16.13
N ARG A 90 -6.70 -12.05 -17.10
CA ARG A 90 -6.73 -12.38 -18.52
C ARG A 90 -5.40 -12.02 -19.14
N THR A 91 -4.75 -13.00 -19.76
CA THR A 91 -3.49 -12.80 -20.49
C THR A 91 -3.65 -13.46 -21.85
N GLY A 92 -3.66 -12.66 -22.93
CA GLY A 92 -4.07 -13.14 -24.26
C GLY A 92 -5.45 -13.80 -24.23
N ASP A 93 -5.54 -15.04 -24.71
CA ASP A 93 -6.78 -15.84 -24.71
C ASP A 93 -7.03 -16.61 -23.40
N ALA A 94 -6.04 -16.65 -22.50
CA ALA A 94 -6.18 -17.36 -21.23
C ALA A 94 -6.90 -16.47 -20.20
N VAL A 95 -8.00 -16.98 -19.65
CA VAL A 95 -8.75 -16.34 -18.55
C VAL A 95 -8.67 -17.24 -17.32
N GLY A 96 -8.29 -16.66 -16.20
CA GLY A 96 -8.24 -17.29 -14.89
C GLY A 96 -9.04 -16.49 -13.87
N GLU A 97 -9.95 -17.17 -13.19
CA GLU A 97 -10.71 -16.62 -12.06
C GLU A 97 -10.23 -17.28 -10.78
N PHE A 98 -9.88 -16.47 -9.78
CA PHE A 98 -9.26 -16.94 -8.55
C PHE A 98 -9.85 -16.20 -7.36
N ILE A 99 -10.03 -16.92 -6.26
CA ILE A 99 -10.26 -16.29 -4.96
C ILE A 99 -8.92 -15.97 -4.30
N PHE A 100 -8.89 -15.03 -3.38
CA PHE A 100 -7.66 -14.61 -2.73
C PHE A 100 -6.95 -15.73 -1.96
N ALA A 101 -7.69 -16.76 -1.52
CA ALA A 101 -7.13 -17.93 -0.87
C ALA A 101 -6.28 -18.81 -1.79
N ASP A 102 -6.49 -18.70 -3.12
CA ASP A 102 -5.72 -19.46 -4.11
C ASP A 102 -4.39 -18.78 -4.46
N LEU A 103 -4.20 -17.52 -4.06
CA LEU A 103 -2.95 -16.81 -4.24
C LEU A 103 -1.89 -17.35 -3.28
N VAL A 104 -0.78 -17.83 -3.82
CA VAL A 104 0.34 -18.37 -3.03
C VAL A 104 1.43 -17.32 -2.85
N ALA A 105 1.87 -16.71 -3.96
CA ALA A 105 2.96 -15.75 -3.96
C ALA A 105 2.80 -14.76 -5.13
N ALA A 106 3.38 -13.57 -4.99
CA ALA A 106 3.45 -12.59 -6.05
C ALA A 106 4.77 -11.82 -5.95
N GLU A 107 5.59 -11.90 -7.00
CA GLU A 107 6.93 -11.33 -7.02
C GLU A 107 7.14 -10.45 -8.25
N ALA A 108 7.80 -9.31 -8.05
CA ALA A 108 8.24 -8.46 -9.14
C ALA A 108 9.57 -8.97 -9.66
N VAL A 109 9.58 -9.48 -10.88
CA VAL A 109 10.74 -10.10 -11.53
C VAL A 109 11.06 -9.39 -12.84
N PRO A 110 12.34 -9.30 -13.22
CA PRO A 110 12.72 -8.91 -14.57
C PRO A 110 12.27 -9.98 -15.58
N GLY A 111 11.82 -9.56 -16.75
CA GLY A 111 11.33 -10.42 -17.84
C GLY A 111 11.89 -10.01 -19.19
N ALA A 112 11.50 -10.75 -20.23
CA ALA A 112 12.11 -10.68 -21.57
C ALA A 112 12.06 -9.30 -22.26
N GLY A 113 11.21 -8.37 -21.79
CA GLY A 113 11.09 -7.02 -22.36
C GLY A 113 10.87 -5.91 -21.31
N GLY A 114 11.16 -6.17 -20.03
CA GLY A 114 10.91 -5.20 -18.97
C GLY A 114 10.61 -5.86 -17.63
N TRP A 115 9.84 -5.19 -16.78
CA TRP A 115 9.43 -5.75 -15.50
C TRP A 115 8.13 -6.51 -15.64
N GLN A 116 7.98 -7.58 -14.86
CA GLN A 116 6.78 -8.41 -14.83
C GLN A 116 6.47 -8.82 -13.38
N VAL A 117 5.21 -9.15 -13.13
CA VAL A 117 4.81 -9.79 -11.88
C VAL A 117 4.57 -11.27 -12.15
N ALA A 118 5.34 -12.13 -11.49
CA ALA A 118 5.08 -13.56 -11.44
C ALA A 118 4.10 -13.83 -10.31
N LEU A 119 2.88 -14.18 -10.69
CA LEU A 119 1.77 -14.46 -9.78
C LEU A 119 1.59 -15.97 -9.67
N THR A 120 1.93 -16.53 -8.50
CA THR A 120 1.77 -17.95 -8.22
C THR A 120 0.40 -18.21 -7.62
N VAL A 121 -0.38 -19.07 -8.27
CA VAL A 121 -1.70 -19.50 -7.84
C VAL A 121 -1.73 -21.00 -7.61
N ARG A 122 -2.58 -21.44 -6.69
CA ARG A 122 -2.85 -22.85 -6.39
C ARG A 122 -3.76 -23.47 -7.46
N ASN A 123 -3.37 -23.36 -8.73
CA ASN A 123 -4.07 -23.95 -9.86
C ASN A 123 -3.19 -24.98 -10.55
N ALA A 124 -3.75 -26.17 -10.81
CA ALA A 124 -3.06 -27.26 -11.49
C ALA A 124 -2.83 -27.00 -12.99
N ARG A 125 -3.64 -26.15 -13.64
CA ARG A 125 -3.53 -25.88 -15.09
C ARG A 125 -2.48 -24.84 -15.45
N GLN A 126 -2.39 -23.77 -14.67
CA GLN A 126 -1.42 -22.72 -14.86
C GLN A 126 -1.01 -22.15 -13.49
N PRO A 127 0.05 -22.69 -12.88
CA PRO A 127 0.43 -22.35 -11.52
C PRO A 127 1.08 -20.97 -11.41
N VAL A 128 1.62 -20.44 -12.52
CA VAL A 128 2.29 -19.14 -12.57
C VAL A 128 1.76 -18.31 -13.73
N TRP A 129 1.31 -17.10 -13.43
CA TRP A 129 0.89 -16.09 -14.39
C TRP A 129 1.94 -14.98 -14.46
N HIS A 130 2.43 -14.70 -15.66
CA HIS A 130 3.36 -13.60 -15.90
C HIS A 130 2.60 -12.39 -16.42
N LEU A 131 2.63 -11.30 -15.67
CA LEU A 131 1.93 -10.06 -15.98
C LEU A 131 2.95 -8.97 -16.33
N PRO A 132 3.12 -8.60 -17.61
CA PRO A 132 4.04 -7.54 -18.01
C PRO A 132 3.66 -6.18 -17.41
N MET A 133 4.64 -5.39 -17.00
CA MET A 133 4.47 -4.10 -16.34
C MET A 133 5.28 -3.03 -17.07
N GLN A 134 4.78 -1.79 -17.07
CA GLN A 134 5.44 -0.67 -17.74
C GLN A 134 6.72 -0.22 -17.03
N SER A 135 6.86 -0.51 -15.73
CA SER A 135 8.03 -0.13 -14.93
C SER A 135 8.25 -1.02 -13.72
N GLU A 136 9.47 -0.98 -13.17
CA GLU A 136 9.83 -1.65 -11.91
C GLU A 136 8.91 -1.24 -10.75
N ARG A 137 8.61 0.07 -10.68
CA ARG A 137 7.76 0.61 -9.62
C ARG A 137 6.35 0.03 -9.71
N GLN A 138 5.80 -0.06 -10.92
CA GLN A 138 4.49 -0.67 -11.14
C GLN A 138 4.51 -2.16 -10.79
N ALA A 139 5.55 -2.90 -11.18
CA ALA A 139 5.67 -4.32 -10.84
C ALA A 139 5.74 -4.54 -9.32
N ARG A 140 6.54 -3.75 -8.59
CA ARG A 140 6.62 -3.82 -7.12
C ARG A 140 5.30 -3.44 -6.46
N GLN A 141 4.62 -2.43 -6.97
CA GLN A 141 3.32 -2.00 -6.47
C GLN A 141 2.30 -3.15 -6.59
N TRP A 142 2.20 -3.75 -7.77
CA TRP A 142 1.25 -4.83 -8.03
C TRP A 142 1.61 -6.13 -7.29
N ALA A 143 2.89 -6.50 -7.22
CA ALA A 143 3.34 -7.62 -6.38
C ALA A 143 2.91 -7.43 -4.91
N ARG A 144 2.98 -6.20 -4.39
CA ARG A 144 2.51 -5.88 -3.05
C ARG A 144 0.99 -5.96 -2.90
N ILE A 145 0.23 -5.48 -3.89
CA ILE A 145 -1.24 -5.59 -3.92
C ILE A 145 -1.64 -7.07 -3.88
N PHE A 146 -1.03 -7.91 -4.71
CA PHE A 146 -1.32 -9.35 -4.72
C PHE A 146 -0.90 -10.05 -3.43
N ALA A 147 0.24 -9.69 -2.84
CA ALA A 147 0.66 -10.22 -1.54
C ALA A 147 -0.33 -9.84 -0.43
N LEU A 148 -0.87 -8.62 -0.46
CA LEU A 148 -1.90 -8.18 0.49
C LEU A 148 -3.26 -8.84 0.21
N ALA A 149 -3.59 -9.10 -1.05
CA ALA A 149 -4.74 -9.89 -1.45
C ALA A 149 -4.63 -11.32 -0.91
N ALA A 150 -3.49 -12.00 -1.13
CA ALA A 150 -3.20 -13.34 -0.59
C ALA A 150 -3.31 -13.39 0.95
N ALA A 151 -2.83 -12.36 1.62
CA ALA A 151 -2.94 -12.22 3.08
C ALA A 151 -4.36 -11.81 3.56
N GLN A 152 -5.30 -11.57 2.65
CA GLN A 152 -6.67 -11.07 2.92
C GLN A 152 -6.68 -9.75 3.72
N ARG A 153 -5.63 -8.94 3.58
CA ARG A 153 -5.46 -7.64 4.24
C ARG A 153 -5.66 -6.46 3.29
N LEU A 154 -6.20 -6.73 2.10
CA LEU A 154 -6.43 -5.69 1.10
C LEU A 154 -7.56 -4.77 1.62
N PRO A 155 -7.31 -3.46 1.77
CA PRO A 155 -8.34 -2.51 2.17
C PRO A 155 -9.38 -2.38 1.06
N VAL A 156 -10.66 -2.33 1.44
CA VAL A 156 -11.80 -2.07 0.56
C VAL A 156 -11.94 -0.57 0.29
#